data_AF-A0A7W2JWD4-F1
#
_entry.id   AF-A0A7W2JWD4-F1
#
_cell.length_a   1.000
_cell.length_b   1.000
_cell.length_c   1.000
_cell.angle_alpha   90.00
_cell.angle_beta   90.00
_cell.angle_gamma   90.00
#
_symmetry.space_group_name_H-M   'P 1'
#
loop_
_entity.id
_entity.type
_entity.pdbx_description
1 polymer ?
#
loop_
_entity_poly.entity_id
_entity_poly.type
_entity_poly.pdbx_seq_one_letter_code
_entity_poly.pdbx_strand_id
1 'polypeptide(L)' 'MNGFSAPTKRIEESLELLGVLAEVLEHNGGFKCDEPGEHPAMINERGEDGIVRSMRVIAWAAHRELCQLATDLGIPE' A
#
# COMPACT_ATOMS: atom_id res chain seq x y z
N MET A 1 4.88 0.49 30.54
CA MET A 1 4.01 1.04 29.47
C MET A 1 4.90 1.36 28.28
N ASN A 2 5.07 0.43 27.32
CA ASN A 2 5.81 0.65 26.06
C ASN A 2 5.32 -0.28 24.92
N GLY A 3 4.23 -1.04 25.12
CA GLY A 3 3.82 -2.12 24.21
C GLY A 3 3.21 -1.67 22.87
N PHE A 4 2.68 -0.45 22.81
CA PHE A 4 1.92 0.04 21.64
C PHE A 4 2.77 0.71 20.56
N SER A 5 4.04 1.03 20.84
CA SER A 5 4.91 1.76 19.89
C SER A 5 5.23 0.92 18.65
N ALA A 6 5.30 -0.41 18.79
CA ALA A 6 5.62 -1.28 17.67
C ALA A 6 4.44 -1.46 16.68
N PRO A 7 3.20 -1.76 17.12
CA PRO A 7 2.04 -1.82 16.21
C PRO A 7 1.76 -0.50 15.49
N THR A 8 1.76 0.62 16.22
CA THR A 8 1.48 1.95 15.65
C THR A 8 2.50 2.34 14.58
N LYS A 9 3.79 2.12 14.83
CA LYS A 9 4.84 2.33 13.83
C LYS A 9 4.69 1.44 12.59
N ARG A 10 4.36 0.16 12.76
CA ARG A 10 4.13 -0.75 11.62
C ARG A 10 2.92 -0.34 10.78
N ILE A 11 1.87 0.20 11.40
CA ILE A 11 0.71 0.76 10.69
C ILE A 11 1.13 1.98 9.87
N GLU A 12 1.87 2.91 10.49
CA GLU A 12 2.40 4.10 9.81
C GLU A 12 3.25 3.72 8.58
N GLU A 13 4.23 2.84 8.76
CA GLU A 13 5.10 2.35 7.67
C GLU A 13 4.25 1.68 6.55
N SER A 14 3.24 0.90 6.92
CA SER A 14 2.35 0.26 5.93
C SER A 14 1.55 1.29 5.12
N LEU A 15 1.04 2.34 5.76
CA LEU A 15 0.31 3.42 5.10
C LEU A 15 1.22 4.23 4.17
N GLU A 16 2.45 4.51 4.60
CA GLU A 16 3.45 5.18 3.76
C GLU A 16 3.77 4.36 2.51
N LEU A 17 4.03 3.05 2.66
CA LEU A 17 4.27 2.16 1.52
C LEU A 17 3.07 2.12 0.55
N LEU A 18 1.84 2.10 1.08
CA LEU A 18 0.64 2.15 0.24
C LEU A 18 0.57 3.46 -0.57
N GLY A 19 0.93 4.59 0.03
CA GLY A 19 1.03 5.88 -0.66
C GLY A 19 2.04 5.85 -1.80
N VAL A 20 3.27 5.39 -1.52
CA VAL A 20 4.33 5.26 -2.53
C VAL A 20 3.89 4.38 -3.70
N LEU A 21 3.26 3.23 -3.44
CA LEU A 21 2.79 2.33 -4.49
C LEU A 21 1.64 2.93 -5.31
N ALA A 22 0.76 3.72 -4.68
CA ALA A 22 -0.29 4.44 -5.37
C ALA A 22 0.29 5.51 -6.30
N GLU A 23 1.27 6.29 -5.85
CA GLU A 23 1.99 7.27 -6.68
C GLU A 23 2.72 6.60 -7.84
N VAL A 24 3.33 5.43 -7.63
CA VAL A 24 3.97 4.67 -8.72
C VAL A 24 2.95 4.27 -9.78
N LEU A 25 1.77 3.79 -9.38
CA LEU A 25 0.69 3.46 -10.32
C LEU A 25 0.12 4.69 -11.02
N GLU A 26 -0.04 5.81 -10.32
CA GLU A 26 -0.54 7.06 -10.91
C GLU A 26 0.40 7.61 -11.98
N HIS A 27 1.70 7.61 -11.72
CA HIS A 27 2.70 8.19 -12.63
C HIS A 27 3.19 7.23 -13.72
N ASN A 28 3.09 5.91 -13.51
CA ASN A 28 3.70 4.91 -14.38
C ASN A 28 2.73 3.81 -14.83
N GLY A 29 1.47 3.85 -14.40
CA GLY A 29 0.41 2.98 -14.88
C GLY A 29 -0.37 3.62 -16.03
N GLY A 30 -0.92 2.78 -16.91
CA GLY A 30 -2.05 3.20 -17.75
C GLY A 30 -1.79 4.23 -18.86
N PHE A 31 -0.59 4.31 -19.46
CA PHE A 31 -0.44 5.05 -20.72
C PHE A 31 -1.03 4.22 -21.87
N LYS A 32 -2.32 4.46 -22.14
CA LYS A 32 -3.09 3.92 -23.27
C LYS A 32 -3.26 4.96 -24.39
N CYS A 33 -2.31 5.88 -24.53
CA CYS A 33 -2.31 6.81 -25.66
C CYS A 33 -1.54 6.17 -26.80
N ASP A 34 -2.23 5.87 -27.90
CA ASP A 34 -1.64 5.42 -29.19
C ASP A 34 -0.92 6.55 -29.93
N GLU A 35 -0.59 7.66 -29.24
CA GLU A 35 0.04 8.82 -29.87
C GLU A 35 1.51 8.53 -30.16
N PRO A 36 1.99 8.76 -31.39
CA PRO A 36 3.39 8.53 -31.72
C PRO A 36 4.32 9.49 -30.93
N GLY A 37 5.22 8.93 -30.11
CA GLY A 37 6.23 9.69 -29.36
C GLY A 37 7.13 8.80 -28.49
N GLU A 38 8.16 9.39 -27.87
CA GLU A 38 8.89 8.72 -26.77
C GLU A 38 8.02 8.75 -25.52
N HIS A 39 7.60 7.56 -25.08
CA HIS A 39 6.84 7.41 -23.83
C HIS A 39 7.79 7.08 -22.68
N PRO A 40 7.54 7.60 -21.47
CA PRO A 40 8.27 7.18 -20.27
C PRO A 40 8.11 5.67 -20.04
N ALA A 41 9.03 5.09 -19.25
CA ALA A 41 9.00 3.66 -18.96
C ALA A 41 7.69 3.28 -18.25
N MET A 42 6.83 2.55 -18.96
CA MET A 42 5.50 2.16 -18.50
C MET A 42 5.53 0.83 -17.76
N ILE A 43 4.77 0.74 -16.68
CA ILE A 43 4.46 -0.54 -16.04
C ILE A 43 3.43 -1.25 -16.92
N ASN A 44 3.73 -2.49 -17.30
CA ASN A 44 2.79 -3.30 -18.06
C ASN A 44 1.68 -3.87 -17.16
N GLU A 45 0.62 -4.44 -17.76
CA GLU A 45 -0.53 -4.99 -17.01
C GLU A 45 -0.14 -5.96 -15.90
N ARG A 46 0.88 -6.80 -16.15
CA ARG A 46 1.39 -7.76 -15.15
C ARG A 46 2.07 -7.04 -13.98
N GLY A 47 2.81 -5.97 -14.25
CA GLY A 47 3.43 -5.13 -13.22
C GLY A 47 2.38 -4.39 -12.40
N GLU A 48 1.35 -3.84 -13.03
CA GLU A 48 0.23 -3.19 -12.35
C GLU A 48 -0.51 -4.17 -11.42
N ASP A 49 -0.87 -5.35 -11.91
CA ASP A 49 -1.49 -6.41 -11.10
C ASP A 49 -0.58 -6.83 -9.93
N GLY A 50 0.73 -6.92 -10.16
CA GLY A 50 1.73 -7.20 -9.12
C GLY A 50 1.74 -6.16 -8.00
N ILE A 51 1.69 -4.87 -8.37
CA ILE A 51 1.66 -3.76 -7.40
C ILE A 51 0.33 -3.77 -6.64
N VAL A 52 -0.80 -3.91 -7.33
CA VAL A 52 -2.13 -3.95 -6.69
C VAL A 52 -2.23 -5.12 -5.69
N ARG A 53 -1.70 -6.30 -6.04
CA ARG A 53 -1.64 -7.44 -5.10
C ARG A 53 -0.74 -7.16 -3.90
N SER A 54 0.40 -6.51 -4.11
CA SER A 54 1.31 -6.12 -3.03
C SER A 54 0.64 -5.13 -2.07
N MET A 55 -0.07 -4.13 -2.61
CA MET A 55 -0.87 -3.20 -1.81
C MET A 55 -1.92 -3.92 -0.96
N ARG A 56 -2.62 -4.92 -1.51
CA ARG A 56 -3.59 -5.72 -0.73
C ARG A 56 -2.94 -6.46 0.43
N VAL A 57 -1.74 -7.03 0.24
CA VAL A 57 -1.00 -7.71 1.30
C VAL A 57 -0.60 -6.73 2.40
N ILE A 58 -0.11 -5.54 2.04
CA ILE A 58 0.27 -4.49 2.99
C ILE A 58 -0.96 -4.00 3.77
N ALA A 59 -2.06 -3.71 3.09
CA ALA A 59 -3.30 -3.29 3.73
C ALA A 59 -3.83 -4.35 4.70
N TRP A 60 -3.74 -5.63 4.35
CA TRP A 60 -4.12 -6.73 5.25
C TRP A 60 -3.22 -6.80 6.48
N ALA A 61 -1.90 -6.63 6.33
CA ALA A 61 -0.98 -6.58 7.46
C ALA A 61 -1.28 -5.40 8.40
N ALA A 62 -1.50 -4.20 7.84
CA ALA A 62 -1.89 -3.01 8.61
C ALA A 62 -3.21 -3.21 9.36
N HIS A 63 -4.20 -3.83 8.71
CA HIS A 63 -5.48 -4.17 9.35
C HIS A 63 -5.30 -5.10 10.55
N ARG A 64 -4.44 -6.13 10.44
CA ARG A 64 -4.16 -7.03 11.56
C ARG A 64 -3.52 -6.31 12.75
N GLU A 65 -2.57 -5.42 12.50
CA GLU A 65 -1.95 -4.59 13.55
C GLU A 65 -2.98 -3.64 14.19
N LEU A 66 -3.88 -3.05 13.39
CA LEU A 66 -4.99 -2.23 13.88
C LEU A 66 -5.93 -3.03 14.79
N CYS A 67 -6.34 -4.23 14.39
CA CYS A 67 -7.19 -5.10 15.23
C CYS A 67 -6.49 -5.50 16.52
N GLN A 68 -5.19 -5.79 16.48
CA GLN A 68 -4.42 -6.08 17.68
C GLN A 68 -4.37 -4.87 18.61
N LEU A 69 -4.12 -3.67 18.06
CA LEU A 69 -4.12 -2.43 18.84
C LEU A 69 -5.49 -2.16 19.48
N ALA A 70 -6.58 -2.35 18.72
CA ALA A 70 -7.94 -2.21 19.24
C ALA A 70 -8.23 -3.18 20.39
N THR A 71 -7.80 -4.44 20.25
CA THR A 71 -7.90 -5.47 21.29
C THR A 71 -7.14 -5.07 22.54
N ASP A 72 -5.89 -4.64 22.39
CA ASP A 72 -5.04 -4.26 23.53
C ASP A 72 -5.57 -3.00 24.25
N LEU A 73 -6.32 -2.15 23.54
CA LEU A 73 -7.02 -0.98 24.09
C LEU A 73 -8.41 -1.32 24.66
N GLY A 74 -8.87 -2.57 24.55
CA GLY A 74 -10.19 -3.00 25.02
C GLY A 74 -11.35 -2.44 24.21
N ILE A 75 -11.12 -2.05 22.95
CA ILE A 75 -12.17 -1.60 22.03
C ILE A 75 -12.91 -2.84 21.50
N PRO A 76 -14.25 -2.93 21.66
CA PRO A 76 -15.04 -4.04 21.13
C PRO A 76 -15.07 -4.05 19.59
N GLU A 77 -15.23 -5.24 19.00
CA GLU A 77 -15.35 -5.47 17.55
C GLU A 77 -16.55 -4.75 16.90
#